data_AF-A0AAD9KIX5-F1
#
_entry.id   AF-A0AAD9KIX5-F1
#
_cell.length_a   1.000
_cell.length_b   1.000
_cell.length_c   1.000
_cell.angle_alpha   90.00
_cell.angle_beta   90.00
_cell.angle_gamma   90.00
#
_symmetry.space_group_name_H-M   'P 1'
#
loop_
_entity.id
_entity.type
_entity.pdbx_description
1 polymer ?
#
loop_
_entity_poly.entity_id
_entity_poly.type
_entity_poly.pdbx_seq_one_letter_code
_entity_poly.pdbx_strand_id
1 'polypeptide(L)'
;MHTYIHTYIHTYIHTYIHTYIHTYIHTYIHTYIHTYIHTYIHTYIHTYIHTYIHACMHTYIHTYIHTYIHTYIHTYIHTYIHTYIHTYIHTYIHTYIHTYIHTYIHTYIHTYIHTYIHTYIHTYIHTYKTHTHIHTCIHTYIHTYIHTYIHTYIHTFPTYIHTYIHTYIHTYIHTYIHTYIIHTNNTHTHTYIHTYIHTYIHTYITYIHTYKIHTYIHTYIHTFS
;
A
#
# COMPACT_ATOMS: atom_id res chain seq x y z
N MET A 1 -61.18 -12.07 -75.40
CA MET A 1 -61.69 -11.91 -74.03
C MET A 1 -61.19 -13.02 -73.09
N HIS A 2 -61.34 -14.30 -73.45
CA HIS A 2 -60.87 -15.44 -72.67
C HIS A 2 -59.35 -15.42 -72.39
N THR A 3 -58.53 -15.10 -73.39
CA THR A 3 -57.07 -14.98 -73.25
C THR A 3 -56.66 -13.85 -72.31
N TYR A 4 -57.33 -12.69 -72.38
CA TYR A 4 -57.05 -11.52 -71.53
C TYR A 4 -57.41 -11.77 -70.07
N ILE A 5 -58.56 -12.42 -69.81
CA ILE A 5 -58.97 -12.84 -68.47
C ILE A 5 -57.98 -13.87 -67.93
N HIS A 6 -57.58 -14.85 -68.73
CA HIS A 6 -56.61 -15.87 -68.33
C HIS A 6 -55.24 -15.27 -68.01
N THR A 7 -54.70 -14.38 -68.85
CA THR A 7 -53.42 -13.73 -68.57
C THR A 7 -53.49 -12.82 -67.36
N TYR A 8 -54.58 -12.06 -67.19
CA TYR A 8 -54.77 -11.18 -66.03
C TYR A 8 -54.89 -11.96 -64.72
N ILE A 9 -55.68 -13.03 -64.70
CA ILE A 9 -55.80 -13.90 -63.52
C ILE A 9 -54.46 -14.59 -63.24
N HIS A 10 -53.80 -15.10 -64.26
CA HIS A 10 -52.50 -15.75 -64.09
C HIS A 10 -51.44 -14.78 -63.59
N THR A 11 -51.32 -13.58 -64.16
CA THR A 11 -50.34 -12.60 -63.69
C THR A 11 -50.68 -12.07 -62.32
N TYR A 12 -51.96 -11.78 -62.02
CA TYR A 12 -52.38 -11.30 -60.70
C TYR A 12 -52.15 -12.35 -59.61
N ILE A 13 -52.60 -13.60 -59.83
CA ILE A 13 -52.39 -14.69 -58.88
C ILE A 13 -50.91 -15.00 -58.75
N HIS A 14 -50.17 -15.12 -59.86
CA HIS A 14 -48.75 -15.42 -59.81
C HIS A 14 -47.97 -14.29 -59.12
N THR A 15 -48.21 -13.03 -59.47
CA THR A 15 -47.49 -11.92 -58.82
C THR A 15 -47.90 -11.77 -57.36
N TYR A 16 -49.18 -11.84 -57.02
CA TYR A 16 -49.64 -11.70 -55.65
C TYR A 16 -49.15 -12.85 -54.77
N ILE A 17 -49.34 -14.10 -55.20
CA ILE A 17 -48.87 -15.28 -54.45
C ILE A 17 -47.35 -15.29 -54.38
N HIS A 18 -46.65 -15.08 -55.51
CA HIS A 18 -45.19 -15.10 -55.51
C HIS A 18 -44.63 -13.96 -54.66
N THR A 19 -45.12 -12.73 -54.80
CA THR A 19 -44.60 -11.61 -54.01
C THR A 19 -44.97 -11.76 -52.55
N TYR A 20 -46.20 -12.14 -52.21
CA TYR A 20 -46.63 -12.31 -50.82
C TYR A 20 -45.88 -13.46 -50.14
N ILE A 21 -45.82 -14.64 -50.77
CA ILE A 21 -45.09 -15.79 -50.22
C ILE A 21 -43.60 -15.49 -50.15
N HIS A 22 -43.00 -14.95 -51.22
CA HIS A 22 -41.58 -14.65 -51.23
C HIS A 22 -41.25 -13.57 -50.19
N THR A 23 -41.99 -12.46 -50.13
CA THR A 23 -41.71 -11.41 -49.15
C THR A 23 -41.99 -11.89 -47.73
N TYR A 24 -43.10 -12.58 -47.47
CA TYR A 24 -43.42 -13.08 -46.14
C TYR A 24 -42.40 -14.12 -45.66
N ILE A 25 -42.12 -15.15 -46.46
CA ILE A 25 -41.15 -16.18 -46.12
C ILE A 25 -39.76 -15.58 -46.00
N HIS A 26 -39.32 -14.78 -46.98
CA HIS A 26 -37.99 -14.17 -46.94
C HIS A 26 -37.85 -13.22 -45.75
N THR A 27 -38.80 -12.32 -45.51
CA THR A 27 -38.71 -11.38 -44.38
C THR A 27 -38.83 -12.10 -43.05
N TYR A 28 -39.76 -13.05 -42.89
CA TYR A 28 -39.92 -13.79 -41.65
C TYR A 28 -38.70 -14.65 -41.33
N ILE A 29 -38.23 -15.46 -42.30
CA ILE A 29 -37.05 -16.30 -42.11
C ILE A 29 -35.81 -15.44 -41.91
N HIS A 30 -35.59 -14.41 -42.73
CA HIS A 30 -34.43 -13.53 -42.59
C HIS A 30 -34.46 -12.80 -41.26
N THR A 31 -35.57 -12.18 -40.86
CA THR A 31 -35.65 -11.43 -39.59
C THR A 31 -35.57 -12.36 -38.40
N TYR A 32 -36.22 -13.53 -38.42
CA TYR A 32 -36.16 -14.50 -37.33
C TYR A 32 -34.75 -15.08 -37.17
N ILE A 33 -34.14 -15.55 -38.26
CA ILE A 33 -32.77 -16.08 -38.24
C ILE A 33 -31.78 -14.98 -37.85
N HIS A 34 -31.86 -13.80 -38.46
CA HIS A 34 -30.98 -12.69 -38.12
C HIS A 34 -31.13 -12.29 -36.65
N THR A 35 -32.35 -12.09 -36.14
CA THR A 35 -32.56 -11.66 -34.75
C THR A 35 -32.17 -12.74 -33.76
N TYR A 36 -32.52 -14.01 -34.01
CA TYR A 36 -32.18 -15.13 -33.14
C TYR A 36 -30.67 -15.37 -33.10
N ILE A 37 -30.01 -15.47 -34.27
CA ILE A 37 -28.57 -15.66 -34.35
C ILE A 37 -27.84 -14.46 -33.75
N HIS A 38 -28.24 -13.24 -34.11
CA HIS A 38 -27.62 -12.03 -33.57
C HIS A 38 -27.76 -11.98 -32.05
N THR A 39 -28.96 -12.18 -31.50
CA THR A 39 -29.17 -12.13 -30.04
C THR A 39 -28.46 -13.25 -29.32
N TYR A 40 -28.51 -14.48 -29.82
CA TYR A 40 -27.86 -15.63 -29.20
C TYR A 40 -26.33 -15.51 -29.23
N ILE A 41 -25.75 -15.25 -30.41
CA ILE A 41 -24.30 -15.07 -30.56
C ILE A 41 -23.84 -13.87 -29.75
N HIS A 42 -24.55 -12.74 -29.84
CA HIS A 42 -24.18 -11.55 -29.10
C HIS A 42 -24.24 -11.80 -27.59
N THR A 43 -25.34 -12.34 -27.06
CA THR A 43 -25.47 -12.57 -25.61
C THR A 43 -24.48 -13.61 -25.11
N TYR A 44 -24.34 -14.75 -25.80
CA TYR A 44 -23.43 -15.82 -25.39
C TYR A 44 -21.96 -15.36 -25.46
N ILE A 45 -21.53 -14.80 -26.59
CA ILE A 45 -20.15 -14.33 -26.74
C ILE A 45 -19.89 -13.16 -25.78
N HIS A 46 -20.80 -12.17 -25.70
CA HIS A 46 -20.61 -11.04 -24.80
C HIS A 46 -20.51 -11.51 -23.35
N THR A 47 -21.46 -12.30 -22.85
CA THR A 47 -21.44 -12.72 -21.45
C THR A 47 -20.25 -13.62 -21.14
N TYR A 48 -19.97 -14.62 -21.98
CA TYR A 48 -18.86 -15.54 -21.76
C TYR A 48 -17.51 -14.83 -21.84
N ILE A 49 -17.27 -14.06 -22.90
CA ILE A 49 -16.00 -13.33 -23.06
C ILE A 49 -15.86 -12.26 -21.98
N HIS A 50 -16.89 -11.47 -21.71
CA HIS A 50 -16.84 -10.44 -20.68
C HIS A 50 -16.54 -11.06 -19.31
N THR A 51 -17.27 -12.09 -18.90
CA THR A 51 -17.06 -12.71 -17.58
C THR A 51 -15.70 -13.40 -17.48
N TYR A 52 -15.30 -14.16 -18.50
CA TYR A 52 -14.03 -14.87 -18.50
C TYR A 52 -12.83 -13.93 -18.53
N ILE A 53 -12.82 -12.95 -19.43
CA ILE A 53 -11.73 -11.98 -19.54
C ILE A 53 -11.70 -11.12 -18.30
N HIS A 54 -12.85 -10.65 -17.82
CA HIS A 54 -12.88 -9.85 -16.61
C HIS A 54 -12.36 -10.64 -15.42
N ALA A 55 -12.80 -11.89 -15.22
CA ALA A 55 -12.32 -12.71 -14.11
C ALA A 55 -10.81 -12.99 -14.22
N CYS A 56 -10.34 -13.41 -15.40
CA CYS A 56 -8.94 -13.80 -15.62
C CYS A 56 -8.00 -12.59 -15.57
N MET A 57 -8.31 -11.51 -16.28
CA MET A 57 -7.50 -10.29 -16.25
C MET A 57 -7.54 -9.63 -14.89
N HIS A 58 -8.72 -9.54 -14.26
CA HIS A 58 -8.81 -8.96 -12.92
C HIS A 58 -7.99 -9.78 -11.94
N THR A 59 -8.12 -11.11 -11.90
CA THR A 59 -7.33 -11.94 -10.99
C THR A 59 -5.84 -11.84 -11.28
N TYR A 60 -5.41 -11.98 -12.53
CA TYR A 60 -3.99 -11.93 -12.91
C TYR A 60 -3.36 -10.56 -12.62
N ILE A 61 -3.96 -9.48 -13.10
CA ILE A 61 -3.42 -8.12 -12.93
C ILE A 61 -3.48 -7.73 -11.46
N HIS A 62 -4.61 -7.98 -10.79
CA HIS A 62 -4.73 -7.66 -9.37
C HIS A 62 -3.72 -8.45 -8.55
N THR A 63 -3.62 -9.77 -8.71
CA THR A 63 -2.63 -10.55 -7.94
C THR A 63 -1.21 -10.15 -8.27
N TYR A 64 -0.82 -10.05 -9.54
CA TYR A 64 0.54 -9.70 -9.92
C TYR A 64 0.94 -8.29 -9.45
N ILE A 65 0.14 -7.27 -9.78
CA ILE A 65 0.46 -5.88 -9.43
C ILE A 65 0.34 -5.67 -7.92
N HIS A 66 -0.72 -6.18 -7.28
CA HIS A 66 -0.87 -6.04 -5.84
C HIS A 66 0.28 -6.76 -5.12
N THR A 67 0.59 -8.01 -5.46
CA THR A 67 1.68 -8.73 -4.78
C THR A 67 3.02 -8.07 -5.06
N TYR A 68 3.36 -7.75 -6.30
CA TYR A 68 4.64 -7.14 -6.64
C TYR A 68 4.80 -5.77 -5.96
N ILE A 69 3.84 -4.86 -6.12
CA ILE A 69 3.95 -3.52 -5.56
C ILE A 69 3.85 -3.57 -4.04
N HIS A 70 2.89 -4.30 -3.48
CA HIS A 70 2.77 -4.42 -2.02
C HIS A 70 4.02 -5.05 -1.43
N THR A 71 4.51 -6.18 -1.94
CA THR A 71 5.72 -6.80 -1.38
C THR A 71 6.92 -5.90 -1.56
N TYR A 72 7.22 -5.44 -2.78
CA TYR A 72 8.41 -4.62 -3.04
C TYR A 72 8.41 -3.33 -2.21
N ILE A 73 7.32 -2.56 -2.25
CA ILE A 73 7.24 -1.28 -1.54
C ILE A 73 7.17 -1.52 -0.05
N HIS A 74 6.34 -2.44 0.43
CA HIS A 74 6.25 -2.73 1.87
C HIS A 74 7.59 -3.21 2.38
N THR A 75 8.23 -4.22 1.77
CA THR A 75 9.51 -4.71 2.27
C THR A 75 10.58 -3.64 2.14
N TYR A 76 10.77 -3.04 0.97
CA TYR A 76 11.86 -2.09 0.74
C TYR A 76 11.72 -0.88 1.65
N ILE A 77 10.55 -0.21 1.63
CA ILE A 77 10.35 1.01 2.41
C ILE A 77 10.32 0.69 3.89
N HIS A 78 9.60 -0.35 4.34
CA HIS A 78 9.57 -0.71 5.75
C HIS A 78 10.98 -1.04 6.23
N THR A 79 11.72 -1.93 5.56
CA THR A 79 13.06 -2.30 6.02
C THR A 79 14.02 -1.12 5.93
N TYR A 80 14.03 -0.36 4.84
CA TYR A 80 14.97 0.73 4.66
C TYR A 80 14.69 1.88 5.63
N ILE A 81 13.45 2.35 5.72
CA ILE A 81 13.11 3.46 6.62
C ILE A 81 13.22 3.03 8.08
N HIS A 82 12.73 1.84 8.43
CA HIS A 82 12.87 1.36 9.80
C HIS A 82 14.35 1.22 10.18
N THR A 83 15.16 0.55 9.36
CA THR A 83 16.59 0.37 9.68
C THR A 83 17.33 1.70 9.68
N TYR A 84 17.13 2.56 8.68
CA TYR A 84 17.81 3.86 8.60
C TYR A 84 17.43 4.76 9.77
N ILE A 85 16.13 4.99 10.02
CA ILE A 85 15.69 5.88 11.10
C ILE A 85 16.07 5.29 12.45
N HIS A 86 15.83 3.99 12.68
CA HIS A 86 16.19 3.35 13.93
C HIS A 86 17.70 3.43 14.16
N THR A 87 18.53 3.02 13.20
CA THR A 87 19.98 3.04 13.36
C THR A 87 20.52 4.46 13.49
N TYR A 88 20.12 5.39 12.63
CA TYR A 88 20.60 6.78 12.67
C TYR A 88 20.20 7.48 13.96
N ILE A 89 18.92 7.46 14.32
CA ILE A 89 18.45 8.15 15.53
C ILE A 89 19.00 7.45 16.77
N HIS A 90 18.96 6.12 16.85
CA HIS A 90 19.51 5.40 17.99
C HIS A 90 21.00 5.67 18.15
N THR A 91 21.81 5.56 17.09
CA THR A 91 23.26 5.79 17.18
C THR A 91 23.58 7.24 17.48
N TYR A 92 22.97 8.20 16.78
CA TYR A 92 23.21 9.63 16.99
C TYR A 92 22.83 10.05 18.42
N ILE A 93 21.61 9.71 18.87
CA ILE A 93 21.17 10.11 20.20
C ILE A 93 21.93 9.35 21.28
N HIS A 94 22.14 8.03 21.13
CA HIS A 94 22.91 7.27 22.11
C HIS A 94 24.33 7.80 22.23
N THR A 95 25.03 8.04 21.11
CA THR A 95 26.40 8.57 21.16
C THR A 95 26.43 9.97 21.72
N TYR A 96 25.57 10.88 21.25
CA TYR A 96 25.52 12.25 21.72
C TYR A 96 25.18 12.33 23.22
N ILE A 97 24.15 11.63 23.66
CA ILE A 97 23.74 11.66 25.07
C ILE A 97 24.75 10.95 25.95
N HIS A 98 25.23 9.77 25.56
CA HIS A 98 26.22 9.05 26.35
C HIS A 98 27.49 9.89 26.48
N THR A 99 28.00 10.46 25.39
CA THR A 99 29.19 11.31 25.43
C THR A 99 28.95 12.59 26.21
N TYR A 100 27.85 13.31 25.96
CA TYR A 100 27.52 14.55 26.66
C TYR A 100 27.31 14.33 28.16
N ILE A 101 26.50 13.36 28.56
CA ILE A 101 26.23 13.06 29.97
C ILE A 101 27.50 12.54 30.64
N HIS A 102 28.19 11.58 30.03
CA HIS A 102 29.40 11.05 30.64
C HIS A 102 30.46 12.13 30.76
N THR A 103 30.72 12.94 29.73
CA THR A 103 31.72 14.01 29.82
C THR A 103 31.28 15.10 30.78
N TYR A 104 30.05 15.60 30.69
CA TYR A 104 29.55 16.68 31.53
C TYR A 104 29.47 16.27 32.99
N ILE A 105 28.83 15.13 33.31
CA ILE A 105 28.74 14.66 34.70
C ILE A 105 30.13 14.32 35.22
N HIS A 106 30.94 13.58 34.47
CA HIS A 106 32.26 13.19 34.96
C HIS A 106 33.14 14.41 35.17
N THR A 107 33.23 15.33 34.22
CA THR A 107 34.06 16.53 34.36
C THR A 107 33.52 17.45 35.44
N TYR A 108 32.23 17.82 35.40
CA TYR A 108 31.65 18.76 36.35
C TYR A 108 31.70 18.21 37.77
N ILE A 109 31.24 16.98 38.00
CA ILE A 109 31.21 16.39 39.34
C ILE A 109 32.62 16.08 39.82
N HIS A 110 33.46 15.43 39.01
CA HIS A 110 34.81 15.09 39.46
C HIS A 110 35.61 16.37 39.75
N THR A 111 35.59 17.37 38.88
CA THR A 111 36.36 18.59 39.13
C THR A 111 35.78 19.37 40.30
N TYR A 112 34.47 19.63 40.31
CA TYR A 112 33.85 20.45 41.35
C TYR A 112 33.90 19.77 42.72
N ILE A 113 33.50 18.51 42.82
CA ILE A 113 33.47 17.80 44.10
C ILE A 113 34.88 17.49 44.59
N HIS A 114 35.79 16.99 43.74
CA HIS A 114 37.14 16.71 44.18
C HIS A 114 37.85 17.99 44.64
N THR A 115 37.73 19.09 43.89
CA THR A 115 38.38 20.35 44.30
C THR A 115 37.74 20.90 45.57
N TYR A 116 36.41 20.91 45.67
CA TYR A 116 35.70 21.44 46.84
C TYR A 116 35.94 20.60 48.10
N ILE A 117 35.82 19.27 48.01
CA ILE A 117 36.09 18.38 49.16
C ILE A 117 37.55 18.46 49.55
N HIS A 118 38.48 18.35 48.59
CA HIS A 118 39.90 18.35 48.92
C HIS A 118 40.30 19.69 49.55
N THR A 119 39.84 20.82 49.01
CA THR A 119 40.15 22.13 49.60
C THR A 119 39.50 22.30 50.96
N TYR A 120 38.22 21.94 51.12
CA TYR A 120 37.50 22.09 52.37
C TYR A 120 38.04 21.18 53.47
N ILE A 121 38.24 19.88 53.21
CA ILE A 121 38.81 18.95 54.18
C ILE A 121 40.26 19.35 54.52
N HIS A 122 41.09 19.67 53.52
CA HIS A 122 42.48 20.02 53.77
C HIS A 122 42.60 21.33 54.56
N THR A 123 41.80 22.36 54.24
CA THR A 123 41.82 23.61 55.01
C THR A 123 41.31 23.40 56.43
N TYR A 124 40.23 22.65 56.62
CA TYR A 124 39.61 22.41 57.92
C TYR A 124 40.48 21.53 58.85
N ILE A 125 41.10 20.47 58.33
CA ILE A 125 42.06 19.66 59.12
C ILE A 125 43.31 20.44 59.46
N HIS A 126 43.81 21.25 58.53
CA HIS A 126 45.01 22.06 58.75
C HIS A 126 44.76 23.20 59.76
N THR A 127 43.53 23.69 59.87
CA THR A 127 43.15 24.66 60.92
C THR A 127 42.83 24.00 62.26
N TYR A 128 42.21 22.82 62.27
CA TYR A 128 41.82 22.12 63.50
C TYR A 128 42.68 20.87 63.70
N LYS A 129 43.85 21.07 64.33
CA LYS A 129 44.98 20.12 64.44
C LYS A 129 44.72 18.82 65.23
N THR A 130 43.49 18.52 65.63
CA THR A 130 43.17 17.33 66.44
C THR A 130 41.76 16.84 66.09
N HIS A 131 41.64 15.73 65.34
CA HIS A 131 40.58 14.71 65.50
C HIS A 131 40.47 13.82 64.25
N THR A 132 41.13 12.66 64.31
CA THR A 132 40.97 11.56 63.35
C THR A 132 39.52 11.07 63.26
N HIS A 133 38.76 11.15 64.36
CA HIS A 133 37.36 10.70 64.41
C HIS A 133 36.39 11.64 63.68
N ILE A 134 36.65 12.96 63.68
CA ILE A 134 35.85 13.92 62.92
C ILE A 134 36.15 13.76 61.43
N HIS A 135 37.42 13.54 61.08
CA HIS A 135 37.82 13.23 59.72
C HIS A 135 37.12 11.96 59.19
N THR A 136 37.12 10.86 59.94
CA THR A 136 36.49 9.61 59.48
C THR A 136 34.98 9.75 59.36
N CYS A 137 34.29 10.39 60.30
CA CYS A 137 32.84 10.60 60.22
C CYS A 137 32.43 11.51 59.07
N ILE A 138 33.14 12.62 58.83
CA ILE A 138 32.85 13.52 57.70
C ILE A 138 33.17 12.82 56.38
N HIS A 139 34.32 12.14 56.31
CA HIS A 139 34.70 11.39 55.12
C HIS A 139 33.68 10.28 54.81
N THR A 140 33.26 9.48 55.78
CA THR A 140 32.28 8.41 55.53
C THR A 140 30.91 8.94 55.17
N TYR A 141 30.41 9.98 55.85
CA TYR A 141 29.11 10.59 55.53
C TYR A 141 29.10 11.21 54.13
N ILE A 142 30.10 12.03 53.82
CA ILE A 142 30.22 12.68 52.50
C ILE A 142 30.44 11.62 51.42
N HIS A 143 31.35 10.67 51.63
CA HIS A 143 31.61 9.61 50.66
C HIS A 143 30.36 8.75 50.42
N THR A 144 29.65 8.31 51.46
CA THR A 144 28.47 7.45 51.28
C THR A 144 27.32 8.20 50.61
N TYR A 145 27.01 9.42 51.05
CA TYR A 145 25.96 10.24 50.45
C TYR A 145 26.27 10.58 48.99
N ILE A 146 27.49 11.03 48.70
CA ILE A 146 27.89 11.39 47.34
C ILE A 146 28.01 10.15 46.46
N HIS A 147 28.60 9.06 46.94
CA HIS A 147 28.70 7.82 46.17
C HIS A 147 27.32 7.27 45.84
N THR A 148 26.39 7.23 46.79
CA THR A 148 25.03 6.73 46.52
C THR A 148 24.27 7.65 45.57
N TYR A 149 24.34 8.97 45.75
CA TYR A 149 23.69 9.94 44.86
C TYR A 149 24.26 9.93 43.45
N ILE A 150 25.60 9.92 43.31
CA ILE A 150 26.26 9.82 42.00
C ILE A 150 25.95 8.49 41.35
N HIS A 151 26.08 7.38 42.07
CA HIS A 151 25.84 6.05 41.50
C HIS A 151 24.39 5.92 41.03
N THR A 152 23.42 6.39 41.82
CA THR A 152 22.02 6.41 41.37
C THR A 152 21.86 7.30 40.15
N TYR A 153 22.33 8.55 40.16
CA TYR A 153 22.13 9.47 39.03
C TYR A 153 22.80 8.98 37.74
N ILE A 154 24.02 8.45 37.82
CA ILE A 154 24.75 7.90 36.67
C ILE A 154 24.07 6.63 36.13
N HIS A 155 23.47 5.79 36.96
CA HIS A 155 22.81 4.57 36.48
C HIS A 155 21.34 4.75 36.08
N THR A 156 20.58 5.64 36.74
CA THR A 156 19.15 5.81 36.49
C THR A 156 18.85 6.79 35.37
N PHE A 157 19.70 7.80 35.18
CA PHE A 157 19.45 8.83 34.18
C PHE A 157 19.62 8.33 32.73
N PRO A 158 20.65 7.52 32.39
CA PRO A 158 20.76 6.92 31.07
C PRO A 158 19.65 5.93 30.77
N THR A 159 19.20 5.17 31.77
CA THR A 159 18.10 4.19 31.60
C THR A 159 16.76 4.89 31.37
N TYR A 160 16.48 5.98 32.08
CA TYR A 160 15.30 6.81 31.84
C TYR A 160 15.30 7.44 30.45
N ILE A 161 16.45 7.97 30.01
CA ILE A 161 16.55 8.56 28.67
C ILE A 161 16.43 7.48 27.59
N HIS A 162 17.05 6.32 27.79
CA HIS A 162 16.94 5.19 26.88
C HIS A 162 15.47 4.75 26.70
N THR A 163 14.71 4.61 27.78
CA THR A 163 13.29 4.21 27.70
C THR A 163 12.44 5.29 27.03
N TYR A 164 12.68 6.57 27.34
CA TYR A 164 11.98 7.69 26.70
C TYR A 164 12.25 7.75 25.19
N ILE A 165 13.52 7.61 24.78
CA ILE A 165 13.88 7.61 23.36
C ILE A 165 13.34 6.38 22.66
N HIS A 166 13.49 5.20 23.26
CA HIS A 166 12.98 3.96 22.68
C HIS A 166 11.47 4.07 22.44
N THR A 167 10.72 4.55 23.42
CA THR A 167 9.27 4.74 23.28
C THR A 167 8.91 5.80 22.24
N TYR A 168 9.61 6.94 22.21
CA TYR A 168 9.38 8.00 21.22
C TYR A 168 9.72 7.54 19.79
N ILE A 169 10.87 6.93 19.58
CA ILE A 169 11.28 6.39 18.27
C ILE A 169 10.33 5.29 17.84
N HIS A 170 10.02 4.34 18.72
CA HIS A 170 9.12 3.24 18.39
C HIS A 170 7.74 3.77 18.00
N THR A 171 7.16 4.69 18.78
CA THR A 171 5.86 5.29 18.46
C THR A 171 5.90 6.11 17.18
N TYR A 172 6.93 6.92 16.96
CA TYR A 172 7.07 7.73 15.74
C TYR A 172 7.28 6.88 14.49
N ILE A 173 8.20 5.91 14.52
CA ILE A 173 8.46 5.00 13.40
C ILE A 173 7.22 4.16 13.13
N HIS A 174 6.61 3.57 14.17
CA HIS A 174 5.41 2.74 14.02
C HIS A 174 4.26 3.55 13.41
N THR A 175 3.98 4.75 13.96
CA THR A 175 2.92 5.60 13.41
C THR A 175 3.24 6.04 11.99
N TYR A 176 4.44 6.55 11.70
CA TYR A 176 4.81 7.00 10.36
C TYR A 176 4.75 5.87 9.32
N ILE A 177 5.37 4.73 9.59
CA ILE A 177 5.35 3.58 8.66
C ILE A 177 3.92 3.04 8.51
N HIS A 178 3.22 2.78 9.62
CA HIS A 178 1.91 2.15 9.56
C HIS A 178 0.84 3.07 8.96
N THR A 179 0.74 4.31 9.41
CA THR A 179 -0.34 5.21 8.96
C THR A 179 0.00 5.92 7.67
N TYR A 180 1.23 6.38 7.47
CA TYR A 180 1.53 7.12 6.24
C TYR A 180 1.78 6.14 5.10
N ILE A 181 2.69 5.18 5.27
CA ILE A 181 3.22 4.39 4.14
C ILE A 181 2.26 3.28 3.74
N ILE A 182 1.74 2.49 4.70
CA ILE A 182 0.85 1.37 4.36
C ILE A 182 -0.49 1.90 3.82
N HIS A 183 -1.09 2.89 4.50
CA HIS A 183 -2.39 3.42 4.08
C HIS A 183 -2.31 4.14 2.72
N THR A 184 -1.33 5.02 2.50
CA THR A 184 -1.22 5.74 1.22
C THR A 184 -0.87 4.81 0.07
N ASN A 185 -0.02 3.81 0.29
CA ASN A 185 0.30 2.86 -0.78
C ASN A 185 -0.87 1.92 -1.09
N ASN A 186 -1.64 1.47 -0.09
CA ASN A 186 -2.83 0.66 -0.32
C ASN A 186 -3.89 1.44 -1.12
N THR A 187 -4.11 2.71 -0.81
CA THR A 187 -5.06 3.52 -1.58
C THR A 187 -4.55 3.78 -3.01
N HIS A 188 -3.24 4.02 -3.18
CA HIS A 188 -2.67 4.30 -4.50
C HIS A 188 -2.61 3.07 -5.41
N THR A 189 -2.26 1.91 -4.84
CA THR A 189 -2.26 0.61 -5.56
C THR A 189 -3.68 0.20 -5.91
N HIS A 190 -4.63 0.32 -4.99
CA HIS A 190 -6.03 0.00 -5.26
C HIS A 190 -6.60 0.87 -6.39
N THR A 191 -6.37 2.19 -6.36
CA THR A 191 -6.83 3.11 -7.41
C THR A 191 -6.16 2.83 -8.76
N TYR A 192 -4.85 2.54 -8.77
CA TYR A 192 -4.13 2.20 -9.99
C TYR A 192 -4.63 0.88 -10.61
N ILE A 193 -4.77 -0.17 -9.79
CA ILE A 193 -5.26 -1.48 -10.24
C ILE A 193 -6.69 -1.35 -10.77
N HIS A 194 -7.57 -0.66 -10.04
CA HIS A 194 -8.95 -0.45 -10.46
C HIS A 194 -9.04 0.30 -11.79
N THR A 195 -8.32 1.41 -11.93
CA THR A 195 -8.33 2.22 -13.17
C THR A 195 -7.73 1.47 -14.35
N TYR A 196 -6.61 0.77 -14.16
CA TYR A 196 -5.96 -0.01 -15.21
C TYR A 196 -6.82 -1.18 -15.68
N ILE A 197 -7.35 -1.98 -14.75
CA ILE A 197 -8.24 -3.10 -15.07
C ILE A 197 -9.49 -2.61 -15.77
N HIS A 198 -10.15 -1.57 -15.24
CA HIS A 198 -11.37 -1.03 -15.83
C HIS A 198 -11.13 -0.51 -17.25
N THR A 199 -10.09 0.28 -17.47
CA THR A 199 -9.78 0.84 -18.79
C THR A 199 -9.39 -0.25 -19.79
N TYR A 200 -8.54 -1.20 -19.40
CA TYR A 200 -8.07 -2.26 -20.29
C TYR A 200 -9.18 -3.26 -20.65
N ILE A 201 -10.00 -3.68 -19.68
CA ILE A 201 -11.15 -4.54 -19.94
C ILE A 201 -12.15 -3.81 -20.85
N HIS A 202 -12.46 -2.55 -20.55
CA HIS A 202 -13.39 -1.77 -21.36
C HIS A 202 -12.92 -1.65 -22.81
N THR A 203 -11.64 -1.30 -23.06
CA THR A 203 -11.10 -1.18 -24.42
C THR A 203 -11.02 -2.51 -25.16
N TYR A 204 -10.69 -3.59 -24.47
CA TYR A 204 -10.60 -4.92 -25.08
C TYR A 204 -11.99 -5.48 -25.43
N ILE A 205 -12.98 -5.27 -24.58
CA ILE A 205 -14.37 -5.68 -24.83
C ILE A 205 -14.99 -4.86 -25.96
N THR A 206 -14.77 -3.55 -26.00
CA THR A 206 -15.24 -2.72 -27.12
C THR A 206 -14.59 -3.14 -28.44
N TYR A 207 -13.31 -3.52 -28.44
CA TYR A 207 -12.64 -4.08 -29.61
C TYR A 207 -13.28 -5.40 -30.09
N ILE A 208 -13.56 -6.34 -29.19
CA ILE A 208 -14.23 -7.60 -29.57
C ILE A 208 -15.63 -7.34 -30.10
N HIS A 209 -16.39 -6.45 -29.46
CA HIS A 209 -17.75 -6.13 -29.85
C HIS A 209 -17.80 -5.46 -31.24
N THR A 210 -17.01 -4.42 -31.46
CA THR A 210 -17.03 -3.63 -32.70
C THR A 210 -16.42 -4.36 -33.88
N TYR A 211 -15.31 -5.09 -33.68
CA TYR A 211 -14.57 -5.70 -34.79
C TYR A 211 -14.90 -7.17 -34.98
N LYS A 212 -14.90 -8.01 -33.94
CA LYS A 212 -15.03 -9.48 -34.11
C LYS A 212 -16.47 -9.95 -34.23
N ILE A 213 -17.36 -9.48 -33.36
CA ILE A 213 -18.77 -9.93 -33.39
C ILE A 213 -19.48 -9.38 -34.63
N HIS A 214 -19.29 -8.09 -34.94
CA HIS A 214 -19.90 -7.48 -36.11
C HIS A 214 -19.44 -8.14 -37.43
N THR A 215 -18.14 -8.39 -37.61
CA THR A 215 -17.64 -9.07 -38.80
C THR A 215 -18.12 -10.50 -38.90
N TYR A 216 -18.13 -11.26 -37.80
CA TYR A 216 -18.58 -12.66 -37.78
C TYR A 216 -20.06 -12.79 -38.16
N ILE A 217 -20.93 -11.96 -37.55
CA ILE A 217 -22.36 -11.94 -37.87
C ILE A 217 -22.57 -11.51 -39.34
N HIS A 218 -21.88 -10.46 -39.80
CA HIS A 218 -21.96 -10.02 -41.18
C HIS A 218 -21.55 -11.12 -42.17
N THR A 219 -20.43 -11.81 -41.95
CA THR A 219 -20.00 -12.92 -42.81
C THR A 219 -20.96 -14.09 -42.79
N TYR A 220 -21.46 -14.49 -41.61
CA TYR A 220 -22.32 -15.66 -41.48
C TYR A 220 -23.68 -15.43 -42.14
N ILE A 221 -24.28 -14.24 -41.95
CA ILE A 221 -25.56 -13.90 -42.56
C ILE A 221 -25.42 -13.83 -44.09
N HIS A 222 -24.32 -13.25 -44.59
CA HIS A 222 -24.07 -13.12 -46.03
C HIS A 222 -23.71 -14.45 -46.73
N THR A 223 -23.29 -15.48 -45.98
CA THR A 223 -23.08 -16.84 -46.51
C THR A 223 -24.36 -17.69 -46.57
N PHE A 224 -25.41 -17.30 -45.85
CA PHE A 224 -26.69 -18.02 -45.79
C PHE A 224 -27.86 -17.25 -46.44
N SER A 225 -27.59 -16.09 -47.05
CA SER A 225 -28.48 -15.31 -47.92
C SER A 225 -28.21 -15.60 -49.39
#